data_AF-A5GP89-F1
#
_entry.id   AF-A5GP89-F1
#
_cell.length_a   1.000
_cell.length_b   1.000
_cell.length_c   1.000
_cell.angle_alpha   90.00
_cell.angle_beta   90.00
_cell.angle_gamma   90.00
#
_symmetry.space_group_name_H-M   'P 1'
#
loop_
_entity.id
_entity.type
_entity.pdbx_description
1 polymer ?
#
loop_
_entity_poly.entity_id
_entity_poly.type
_entity_poly.pdbx_seq_one_letter_code
_entity_poly.pdbx_strand_id
1 'polypeptide(L)'
;MKSLLNPEDGAPLSEEISQRSTHQAHRAAQRGAWRIAGDLPASFRYAAQGLAYGFVSQRNFRIHVGIGSVVFGLALWLQLPAIQLAVLVLTVAAVLVLELLNTAIESVVDLAIGRRFHPLARIAKDCAAAAVLVAAISSLLIALLLLLPPLTLRLSL
;
A
#
# COMPACT_ATOMS: atom_id res chain seq x y z
N MET A 1 39.32 -38.15 50.78
CA MET A 1 39.24 -38.41 49.32
C MET A 1 37.77 -38.50 48.91
N LYS A 2 37.13 -37.36 48.62
CA LYS A 2 35.82 -37.29 47.97
C LYS A 2 35.63 -35.88 47.40
N SER A 3 35.22 -35.83 46.13
CA SER A 3 34.56 -34.71 45.46
C SER A 3 35.39 -33.47 45.09
N LEU A 4 36.34 -33.66 44.17
CA LEU A 4 36.63 -32.64 43.16
C LEU A 4 35.82 -33.00 41.91
N LEU A 5 35.29 -31.98 41.22
CA LEU A 5 34.47 -32.00 39.98
C LEU A 5 32.95 -31.89 40.24
N ASN A 6 32.52 -30.64 40.45
CA ASN A 6 31.15 -30.21 40.21
C ASN A 6 31.07 -29.77 38.73
N PRO A 7 30.34 -30.45 37.83
CA PRO A 7 30.27 -30.08 36.41
C PRO A 7 29.05 -29.20 36.11
N GLU A 8 28.83 -28.15 36.91
CA GLU A 8 27.64 -27.28 36.81
C GLU A 8 28.05 -25.81 36.56
N ASP A 9 29.15 -25.56 35.83
CA ASP A 9 29.54 -24.22 35.41
C ASP A 9 29.36 -24.04 33.90
N GLY A 10 28.23 -23.42 33.54
CA GLY A 10 28.04 -22.74 32.26
C GLY A 10 27.16 -23.51 31.27
N ALA A 11 25.96 -22.98 31.00
CA ALA A 11 25.40 -23.12 29.67
C ALA A 11 26.50 -22.73 28.66
N PRO A 12 26.74 -23.50 27.60
CA PRO A 12 27.87 -23.25 26.71
C PRO A 12 27.78 -21.79 26.23
N LEU A 13 28.89 -21.04 26.33
CA LEU A 13 28.96 -19.61 25.99
C LEU A 13 28.27 -19.29 24.65
N SER A 14 28.25 -20.24 23.72
CA SER A 14 27.51 -20.18 22.44
C SER A 14 25.99 -20.03 22.59
N GLU A 15 25.36 -20.69 23.57
CA GLU A 15 23.93 -20.55 23.86
C GLU A 15 23.61 -19.21 24.51
N GLU A 16 24.45 -18.74 25.45
CA GLU A 16 24.24 -17.44 26.09
C GLU A 16 24.43 -16.27 25.10
N ILE A 17 25.40 -16.38 24.17
CA ILE A 17 25.63 -15.42 23.09
C ILE A 17 24.48 -15.46 22.06
N SER A 18 23.98 -16.66 21.72
CA SER A 18 22.84 -16.83 20.81
C SER A 18 21.55 -16.25 21.39
N GLN A 19 21.29 -16.45 22.68
CA GLN A 19 20.14 -15.87 23.38
C GLN A 19 20.25 -14.35 23.53
N ARG A 20 21.43 -13.82 23.86
CA ARG A 20 21.65 -12.36 23.96
C ARG A 20 21.51 -11.66 22.61
N SER A 21 22.03 -12.26 21.54
CA SER A 21 21.93 -11.70 20.18
C SER A 21 20.50 -11.71 19.64
N THR A 22 19.75 -12.80 19.83
CA THR A 22 18.32 -12.85 19.47
C THR A 22 17.48 -11.87 20.30
N HIS A 23 17.71 -11.78 21.62
CA HIS A 23 16.96 -10.88 22.48
C HIS A 23 17.28 -9.39 22.22
N GLN A 24 18.51 -9.07 21.82
CA GLN A 24 18.89 -7.72 21.36
C GLN A 24 18.33 -7.39 19.98
N ALA A 25 18.34 -8.34 19.03
CA ALA A 25 17.75 -8.17 17.71
C ALA A 25 16.24 -7.94 17.78
N HIS A 26 15.52 -8.69 18.64
CA HIS A 26 14.09 -8.46 18.89
C HIS A 26 13.82 -7.09 19.52
N ARG A 27 14.66 -6.63 20.46
CA ARG A 27 14.54 -5.28 21.06
C ARG A 27 14.88 -4.15 20.08
N ALA A 28 15.81 -4.37 19.15
CA ALA A 28 16.12 -3.42 18.08
C ALA A 28 14.98 -3.30 17.06
N ALA A 29 14.37 -4.44 16.69
CA ALA A 29 13.21 -4.48 15.79
C ALA A 29 11.96 -3.80 16.41
N GLN A 30 11.74 -3.97 17.72
CA GLN A 30 10.63 -3.35 18.44
C GLN A 30 10.77 -1.81 18.57
N ARG A 31 11.99 -1.26 18.58
CA ARG A 31 12.24 0.19 18.69
C ARG A 31 11.95 0.98 17.41
N GLY A 32 11.92 0.32 16.24
CA GLY A 32 11.69 0.97 14.95
C GLY A 32 10.20 1.20 14.62
N ALA A 33 9.32 0.30 15.08
CA ALA A 33 7.91 0.30 14.70
C ALA A 33 7.06 1.41 15.36
N TRP A 34 7.54 2.01 16.46
CA TRP A 34 6.79 2.96 17.30
C TRP A 34 7.29 4.40 17.27
N ARG A 35 8.29 4.75 16.43
CA ARG A 35 8.64 6.16 16.21
C ARG A 35 7.56 6.81 15.34
N ILE A 36 6.45 7.16 15.97
CA ILE A 36 5.52 8.19 15.50
C ILE A 36 6.40 9.34 14.99
N ALA A 37 6.32 9.68 13.71
CA ALA A 37 7.10 10.76 13.11
C ALA A 37 6.92 12.02 13.99
N GLY A 38 7.93 12.36 14.79
CA GLY A 38 7.87 13.54 15.65
C GLY A 38 7.95 14.84 14.84
N ASP A 39 8.37 14.73 13.58
CA ASP A 39 8.68 15.82 12.68
C ASP A 39 7.96 15.69 11.33
N LEU A 40 7.38 16.80 10.86
CA LEU A 40 6.60 16.89 9.61
C LEU A 40 7.32 16.27 8.38
N PRO A 41 8.65 16.47 8.17
CA PRO A 41 9.37 15.87 7.05
C PRO A 41 9.42 14.33 7.09
N ALA A 42 9.43 13.74 8.29
CA ALA A 42 9.41 12.29 8.44
C ALA A 42 8.06 11.71 8.00
N SER A 43 6.94 12.39 8.28
CA SER A 43 5.61 11.98 7.82
C SER A 43 5.50 11.96 6.29
N PHE A 44 6.00 12.99 5.60
CA PHE A 44 6.04 13.01 4.13
C PHE A 44 6.92 11.90 3.57
N ARG A 45 8.07 11.61 4.20
CA ARG A 45 8.94 10.51 3.80
C ARG A 45 8.24 9.15 3.93
N TYR A 46 7.50 8.92 5.03
CA TYR A 46 6.72 7.69 5.20
C TYR A 46 5.58 7.57 4.18
N ALA A 47 4.87 8.66 3.90
CA ALA A 47 3.85 8.68 2.84
C ALA A 47 4.45 8.36 1.46
N ALA A 48 5.61 8.94 1.13
CA ALA A 48 6.32 8.68 -0.12
C ALA A 48 6.79 7.21 -0.22
N GLN A 49 7.26 6.62 0.89
CA GLN A 49 7.59 5.19 0.93
C GLN A 49 6.36 4.31 0.70
N GLY A 50 5.20 4.66 1.26
CA GLY A 50 3.94 3.97 1.01
C GLY A 50 3.52 4.03 -0.47
N LEU A 51 3.62 5.20 -1.09
CA LEU A 51 3.36 5.37 -2.53
C LEU A 51 4.33 4.55 -3.39
N ALA A 52 5.63 4.61 -3.09
CA ALA A 52 6.65 3.84 -3.80
C ALA A 52 6.40 2.33 -3.67
N TYR A 53 6.06 1.86 -2.46
CA TYR A 53 5.69 0.47 -2.23
C TYR A 53 4.49 0.05 -3.08
N GLY A 54 3.41 0.84 -3.08
CA GLY A 54 2.23 0.55 -3.90
C GLY A 54 2.57 0.49 -5.40
N PHE A 55 3.37 1.43 -5.89
CA PHE A 55 3.77 1.47 -7.30
C PHE A 55 4.65 0.28 -7.72
N VAL A 56 5.61 -0.12 -6.89
CA VAL A 56 6.52 -1.23 -7.20
C VAL A 56 5.83 -2.59 -7.03
N SER A 57 5.08 -2.78 -5.95
CA SER A 57 4.48 -4.09 -5.63
C SER A 57 3.21 -4.38 -6.43
N GLN A 58 2.34 -3.39 -6.65
CA GLN A 58 1.00 -3.62 -7.19
C GLN A 58 0.91 -3.30 -8.69
N ARG A 59 0.56 -4.32 -9.48
CA ARG A 59 0.32 -4.16 -10.93
C ARG A 59 -0.86 -3.25 -11.21
N ASN A 60 -1.96 -3.39 -10.48
CA ASN A 60 -3.18 -2.59 -10.71
C ASN A 60 -2.93 -1.11 -10.42
N PHE A 61 -2.20 -0.78 -9.35
CA PHE A 61 -1.79 0.60 -9.07
C PHE A 61 -1.06 1.24 -10.27
N ARG A 62 -0.09 0.54 -10.88
CA ARG A 62 0.60 1.04 -12.08
C ARG A 62 -0.32 1.23 -13.27
N ILE A 63 -1.27 0.31 -13.47
CA ILE A 63 -2.28 0.41 -14.54
C ILE A 63 -3.15 1.66 -14.32
N HIS A 64 -3.64 1.88 -13.10
CA HIS A 64 -4.46 3.04 -12.77
C HIS A 64 -3.69 4.36 -12.92
N VAL A 65 -2.41 4.42 -12.52
CA VAL A 65 -1.56 5.59 -12.78
C VAL A 65 -1.41 5.83 -14.28
N GLY A 66 -1.09 4.79 -15.07
CA GLY A 66 -0.93 4.91 -16.52
C GLY A 66 -2.19 5.37 -17.23
N ILE A 67 -3.34 4.77 -16.92
CA ILE A 67 -4.66 5.17 -17.46
C ILE A 67 -4.98 6.61 -17.03
N GLY A 68 -4.76 6.96 -15.75
CA GLY A 68 -4.95 8.31 -15.25
C GLY A 68 -4.12 9.34 -16.01
N SER A 69 -2.83 9.05 -16.27
CA SER A 69 -1.97 9.92 -17.08
C SER A 69 -2.50 10.13 -18.50
N VAL A 70 -3.02 9.07 -19.15
CA VAL A 70 -3.64 9.18 -20.48
C VAL A 70 -4.90 10.04 -20.43
N VAL A 71 -5.77 9.81 -19.43
CA VAL A 71 -7.00 10.59 -19.22
C VAL A 71 -6.69 12.07 -19.01
N PHE A 72 -5.69 12.41 -18.19
CA PHE A 72 -5.27 13.81 -18.01
C PHE A 72 -4.66 14.40 -19.28
N GLY A 73 -3.83 13.65 -20.01
CA GLY A 73 -3.28 14.09 -21.28
C GLY A 73 -4.38 14.43 -22.30
N LEU A 74 -5.39 13.58 -22.41
CA LEU A 74 -6.58 13.81 -23.25
C LEU A 74 -7.39 15.02 -22.77
N ALA A 75 -7.63 15.15 -21.46
CA ALA A 75 -8.37 16.26 -20.89
C ALA A 75 -7.70 17.62 -21.17
N LEU A 76 -6.37 17.68 -21.04
CA LEU A 76 -5.60 18.88 -21.35
C LEU A 76 -5.59 19.18 -22.85
N TRP A 77 -5.45 18.15 -23.69
CA TRP A 77 -5.49 18.29 -25.16
C TRP A 77 -6.87 18.77 -25.66
N LEU A 78 -7.95 18.29 -25.05
CA LEU A 78 -9.33 18.73 -25.33
C LEU A 78 -9.68 20.06 -24.67
N GLN A 79 -8.76 20.67 -23.90
CA GLN A 79 -8.95 21.94 -23.21
C GLN A 79 -10.19 21.94 -22.30
N LEU A 80 -10.37 20.87 -21.53
CA LEU A 80 -11.49 20.78 -20.59
C LEU A 80 -11.48 21.94 -19.60
N PRO A 81 -12.65 22.47 -19.22
CA PRO A 81 -12.74 23.53 -18.21
C PRO A 81 -12.26 23.02 -16.85
N ALA A 82 -11.76 23.94 -16.03
CA ALA A 82 -11.11 23.64 -14.74
C ALA A 82 -11.96 22.75 -13.82
N ILE A 83 -13.29 22.93 -13.81
CA ILE A 83 -14.21 22.12 -13.00
C ILE A 83 -14.19 20.65 -13.45
N GLN A 84 -14.20 20.39 -14.75
CA GLN A 84 -14.18 19.01 -15.27
C GLN A 84 -12.82 18.36 -15.02
N LEU A 85 -11.72 19.12 -15.15
CA LEU A 85 -10.39 18.63 -14.79
C LEU A 85 -10.29 18.31 -13.29
N ALA A 86 -10.86 19.15 -12.42
CA ALA A 86 -10.89 18.89 -10.98
C ALA A 86 -11.68 17.62 -10.64
N VAL A 87 -12.80 17.36 -11.33
CA VAL A 87 -13.55 16.11 -11.18
C VAL A 87 -12.70 14.91 -11.59
N LEU A 88 -11.97 14.98 -12.72
CA LEU A 88 -11.05 13.92 -13.14
C LEU A 88 -9.91 13.70 -12.14
N VAL A 89 -9.36 14.77 -11.57
CA VAL A 89 -8.34 14.69 -10.51
C VAL A 89 -8.88 13.94 -9.31
N LEU A 90 -10.09 14.29 -8.85
CA LEU A 90 -10.70 13.65 -7.69
C LEU A 90 -11.02 12.17 -7.94
N THR A 91 -11.56 11.81 -9.11
CA THR A 91 -11.95 10.42 -9.39
C THR A 91 -10.73 9.51 -9.55
N VAL A 92 -9.70 9.96 -10.28
CA VAL A 92 -8.45 9.19 -10.43
C VAL A 92 -7.73 9.08 -9.08
N ALA A 93 -7.67 10.16 -8.30
CA ALA A 93 -7.08 10.12 -6.96
C ALA A 93 -7.84 9.15 -6.04
N ALA A 94 -9.17 9.13 -6.09
CA ALA A 94 -9.98 8.19 -5.29
C ALA A 94 -9.66 6.72 -5.62
N VAL A 95 -9.49 6.38 -6.89
CA VAL A 95 -9.08 5.03 -7.31
C VAL A 95 -7.69 4.67 -6.76
N LEU A 96 -6.72 5.58 -6.86
CA LEU A 96 -5.37 5.35 -6.34
C LEU A 96 -5.35 5.21 -4.81
N VAL A 97 -6.14 6.01 -4.10
CA VAL A 97 -6.31 5.89 -2.64
C VAL A 97 -6.89 4.53 -2.28
N LEU A 98 -7.93 4.08 -2.99
CA LEU A 98 -8.55 2.78 -2.71
C LEU A 98 -7.62 1.61 -3.02
N GLU A 99 -6.78 1.70 -4.04
CA GLU A 99 -5.73 0.69 -4.30
C GLU A 99 -4.69 0.62 -3.16
N LEU A 100 -4.26 1.77 -2.62
CA LEU A 100 -3.37 1.79 -1.46
C LEU A 100 -4.04 1.22 -0.22
N LEU A 101 -5.33 1.53 -0.01
CA LEU A 101 -6.11 0.95 1.09
C LEU A 101 -6.30 -0.56 0.92
N ASN A 102 -6.56 -1.04 -0.31
CA ASN A 102 -6.63 -2.47 -0.61
C ASN A 102 -5.31 -3.17 -0.23
N THR A 103 -4.18 -2.60 -0.65
CA THR A 103 -2.84 -3.11 -0.31
C THR A 103 -2.58 -3.12 1.21
N ALA A 104 -3.02 -2.08 1.91
CA ALA A 104 -2.89 -1.99 3.36
C ALA A 104 -3.75 -3.05 4.06
N ILE A 105 -5.00 -3.25 3.62
CA ILE A 105 -5.90 -4.28 4.14
C ILE A 105 -5.32 -5.67 3.88
N GLU A 106 -4.84 -5.96 2.67
CA GLU A 106 -4.18 -7.23 2.36
C GLU A 106 -3.01 -7.50 3.31
N SER A 107 -2.16 -6.48 3.53
CA SER A 107 -1.00 -6.58 4.42
C SER A 107 -1.41 -6.85 5.88
N VAL A 108 -2.44 -6.16 6.38
CA VAL A 108 -2.96 -6.36 7.74
C VAL A 108 -3.61 -7.74 7.90
N VAL A 109 -4.39 -8.17 6.90
CA VAL A 109 -5.02 -9.49 6.91
C VAL A 109 -3.96 -10.58 6.89
N ASP A 110 -2.95 -10.48 6.01
CA ASP A 110 -1.84 -11.45 5.92
C ASP A 110 -1.01 -11.49 7.21
N LEU A 111 -0.82 -10.34 7.86
CA LEU A 111 -0.20 -10.28 9.18
C LEU A 111 -1.03 -11.01 10.24
N ALA A 112 -2.36 -10.86 10.23
CA ALA A 112 -3.25 -11.42 11.24
C ALA A 112 -3.42 -12.95 11.11
N ILE A 113 -3.55 -13.49 9.90
CA ILE A 113 -3.78 -14.93 9.68
C ILE A 113 -2.47 -15.71 9.43
N GLY A 114 -1.40 -15.03 9.03
CA GLY A 114 -0.16 -15.65 8.58
C GLY A 114 -0.37 -16.41 7.26
N ARG A 115 0.16 -17.64 7.16
CA ARG A 115 -0.02 -18.52 5.98
C ARG A 115 -1.26 -19.43 6.06
N ARG A 116 -2.19 -19.15 6.98
CA ARG A 116 -3.39 -19.97 7.19
C ARG A 116 -4.58 -19.37 6.48
N PHE A 117 -5.40 -20.21 5.85
CA PHE A 117 -6.65 -19.75 5.25
C PHE A 117 -7.71 -19.51 6.33
N HIS A 118 -8.42 -18.38 6.26
CA HIS A 118 -9.56 -18.08 7.12
C HIS A 118 -10.72 -17.52 6.26
N PRO A 119 -11.96 -18.03 6.39
CA PRO A 119 -13.09 -17.56 5.58
C PRO A 119 -13.32 -16.04 5.67
N LEU A 120 -13.23 -15.47 6.88
CA LEU A 120 -13.35 -14.01 7.06
C LEU A 120 -12.23 -13.21 6.41
N ALA A 121 -11.00 -13.75 6.36
CA ALA A 121 -9.88 -13.08 5.70
C ALA A 121 -10.08 -13.01 4.18
N ARG A 122 -10.64 -14.09 3.60
CA ARG A 122 -11.06 -14.09 2.20
C ARG A 122 -12.11 -13.00 1.96
N ILE A 123 -13.18 -12.96 2.76
CA ILE A 123 -14.24 -11.95 2.61
C ILE A 123 -13.67 -10.53 2.72
N ALA A 124 -12.79 -10.27 3.70
CA ALA A 124 -12.18 -8.95 3.86
C ALA A 124 -11.39 -8.51 2.62
N LYS A 125 -10.57 -9.41 2.05
CA LYS A 125 -9.82 -9.15 0.82
C LYS A 125 -10.73 -8.97 -0.39
N ASP A 126 -11.74 -9.83 -0.53
CA ASP A 126 -12.71 -9.76 -1.63
C ASP A 126 -13.48 -8.42 -1.59
N CYS A 127 -13.89 -7.96 -0.41
CA CYS A 127 -14.54 -6.66 -0.23
C CYS A 127 -13.61 -5.47 -0.55
N ALA A 128 -12.35 -5.54 -0.15
CA ALA A 128 -11.36 -4.49 -0.45
C ALA A 128 -11.12 -4.38 -1.96
N ALA A 129 -10.96 -5.52 -2.65
CA ALA A 129 -10.84 -5.56 -4.10
C ALA A 129 -12.12 -5.06 -4.81
N ALA A 130 -13.30 -5.42 -4.30
CA ALA A 130 -14.57 -4.93 -4.84
C ALA A 130 -14.72 -3.41 -4.71
N ALA A 131 -14.25 -2.81 -3.60
CA ALA A 131 -14.27 -1.35 -3.43
C ALA A 131 -13.43 -0.63 -4.49
N VAL A 132 -12.24 -1.14 -4.79
CA VAL A 132 -11.38 -0.62 -5.88
C VAL A 132 -12.09 -0.75 -7.23
N LEU A 133 -12.70 -1.91 -7.51
CA LEU A 133 -13.41 -2.16 -8.77
C LEU A 133 -14.55 -1.17 -8.98
N VAL A 134 -15.39 -0.96 -7.96
CA VAL A 134 -16.50 0.01 -8.02
C VAL A 134 -15.98 1.41 -8.32
N ALA A 135 -14.94 1.86 -7.61
CA ALA A 135 -14.36 3.17 -7.84
C ALA A 135 -13.73 3.30 -9.24
N ALA A 136 -13.06 2.26 -9.72
CA ALA A 136 -12.47 2.24 -11.06
C ALA A 136 -13.54 2.36 -12.15
N ILE A 137 -14.66 1.64 -12.01
CA ILE A 137 -15.80 1.73 -12.93
C ILE A 137 -16.42 3.13 -12.86
N SER A 138 -16.67 3.67 -11.67
CA SER A 138 -17.20 5.03 -11.51
C SER A 138 -16.27 6.08 -12.14
N SER A 139 -14.97 5.98 -11.91
CA SER A 139 -13.97 6.87 -12.50
C SER A 139 -13.96 6.76 -14.04
N LEU A 140 -14.07 5.55 -14.59
CA LEU A 140 -14.15 5.32 -16.02
C LEU A 140 -15.41 5.96 -16.63
N LEU A 141 -16.58 5.76 -16.01
CA LEU A 141 -17.83 6.34 -16.48
C LEU A 141 -17.78 7.86 -16.47
N ILE A 142 -17.25 8.47 -15.40
CA ILE A 142 -17.09 9.92 -15.30
C ILE A 142 -16.12 10.43 -16.38
N ALA A 143 -14.99 9.74 -16.59
CA ALA A 143 -14.05 10.10 -17.64
C ALA A 143 -14.69 10.05 -19.03
N LEU A 144 -15.48 9.00 -19.33
CA LEU A 144 -16.23 8.90 -20.59
C LEU A 144 -17.24 10.04 -20.73
N LEU A 145 -18.01 10.36 -19.70
CA LEU A 145 -18.99 11.45 -19.75
C LEU A 145 -18.36 12.83 -20.01
N LEU A 146 -17.18 13.07 -19.45
CA LEU A 146 -16.48 14.35 -19.62
C LEU A 146 -15.68 14.43 -20.92
N LEU A 147 -15.09 13.32 -21.37
CA LEU A 147 -14.22 13.31 -22.55
C LEU A 147 -14.97 13.03 -23.86
N LEU A 148 -16.02 12.21 -23.87
CA LEU A 148 -16.70 11.82 -25.11
C LEU A 148 -17.27 13.01 -25.89
N PRO A 149 -18.04 13.95 -25.30
CA PRO A 149 -18.62 15.05 -26.06
C PRO A 149 -17.57 15.95 -26.75
N PRO A 150 -16.52 16.45 -26.07
CA PRO A 150 -15.50 17.25 -26.75
C PRO A 150 -14.65 16.42 -27.72
N LEU A 151 -14.50 15.10 -27.48
CA LEU A 151 -13.76 14.22 -28.37
C LEU A 151 -14.49 13.97 -29.70
N THR A 152 -15.80 13.72 -29.68
CA THR A 152 -16.58 13.55 -30.92
C THR A 152 -16.60 14.84 -31.75
N LEU A 153 -16.79 15.98 -31.09
CA LEU A 153 -16.73 17.30 -31.74
C LEU A 153 -15.37 17.58 -32.39
N ARG A 154 -14.26 17.20 -31.73
CA ARG A 154 -12.90 17.37 -32.26
C ARG A 154 -12.57 16.45 -33.42
N LEU A 155 -13.12 15.23 -33.41
CA LEU A 155 -12.84 14.20 -34.42
C LEU A 155 -13.82 14.23 -35.60
N SER A 156 -14.79 15.16 -35.60
CA SER A 156 -15.83 15.27 -36.63
C SER A 156 -16.67 13.99 -36.76
N LEU A 157 -16.86 13.27 -35.65
CA LEU A 157 -17.69 12.06 -35.53
C LEU A 157 -19.12 12.41 -35.10
#